data_AF-A0A673WVB7-F1
#
_entry.id   AF-A0A673WVB7-F1
#
_cell.length_a   1.000
_cell.length_b   1.000
_cell.length_c   1.000
_cell.angle_alpha   90.00
_cell.angle_beta   90.00
_cell.angle_gamma   90.00
#
_symmetry.space_group_name_H-M   'P 1'
#
loop_
_entity.id
_entity.type
_entity.pdbx_description
1 polymer ?
#
loop_
_entity_poly.entity_id
_entity_poly.type
_entity_poly.pdbx_seq_one_letter_code
_entity_poly.pdbx_strand_id
1 'polypeptide(L)'
;MFKFFRNIRLREYFSSPNPDTSIEPVGYSPVHTPTPFRSKSYFVPPANRNHSIETYCRLVEKDVAHLLKNKQDFKSFHNLSKDEKKALLDLQSDTSVLIRPADKGGSVVLMDRTDYVNECHRQLLDNTFYKKLRSDPTSQFQNTIFTVLDGYLNSGQLTKKEYDFLAIQHPKIATFYTLPKLHKNVTNPPGHPIVAGIDAITAPLSTFVDFFIRPLAEQLPSFVKDISSMISIIESLDPLPENTLLVTFDVESLYTNIPHEGGIEAMEHFLLQRDPNELPSSACIITLAEIVLTHNYFMFLNYFFIQTKGTAMGSPMAPNYANLYVGYMEKQSIFNPLKNVFLPNIIIWKRYIDDIFVLWRGDAELLQSFYAFLNSCSEHLRFTMQSDTRQISFLDLLILCEDNVLYTDLYRKPTDRNSLLRADSCHPLPLKNSLPYSQFCRIKRICIKQSDFDRNMAETQDKFKERGYNNDKINIAIEKIQNKTRHDLFQGQSRKKTHSCVLTTRYSKCSEQI
;
A
#
# COMPACT_ATOMS: atom_id res chain seq x y z
N MET A 1 -24.20 14.88 -6.29
CA MET A 1 -24.95 14.71 -7.56
C MET A 1 -24.17 15.18 -8.79
N PHE A 2 -23.57 16.37 -8.80
CA PHE A 2 -22.80 16.89 -9.95
C PHE A 2 -21.87 15.87 -10.64
N LYS A 3 -21.01 15.17 -9.87
CA LYS A 3 -20.08 14.17 -10.43
C LYS A 3 -20.80 13.01 -11.15
N PHE A 4 -21.95 12.58 -10.63
CA PHE A 4 -22.75 11.52 -11.24
C PHE A 4 -23.34 11.96 -12.58
N PHE A 5 -23.98 13.13 -12.62
CA PHE A 5 -24.53 13.68 -13.87
C PHE A 5 -23.44 13.97 -14.91
N ARG A 6 -22.31 14.53 -14.48
CA ARG A 6 -21.13 14.71 -15.34
C ARG A 6 -20.67 13.38 -15.94
N ASN A 7 -20.58 12.31 -15.15
CA ASN A 7 -20.14 11.00 -15.65
C ASN A 7 -21.13 10.40 -16.66
N ILE A 8 -22.44 10.58 -16.46
CA ILE A 8 -23.47 10.15 -17.43
C ILE A 8 -23.30 10.93 -18.74
N ARG A 9 -23.23 12.26 -18.65
CA ARG A 9 -23.05 13.14 -19.82
C ARG A 9 -21.75 12.80 -20.58
N LEU A 10 -20.64 12.54 -19.88
CA LEU A 10 -19.38 12.16 -20.51
C LEU A 10 -19.51 10.86 -21.30
N ARG A 11 -20.21 9.86 -20.75
CA ARG A 11 -20.40 8.59 -21.45
C ARG A 11 -21.24 8.75 -22.70
N GLU A 12 -22.30 9.55 -22.65
CA GLU A 12 -23.08 9.85 -23.85
C GLU A 12 -22.25 10.60 -24.89
N TYR A 13 -21.55 11.65 -24.46
CA TYR A 13 -20.73 12.49 -25.34
C TYR A 13 -19.68 11.68 -26.12
N PHE A 14 -19.07 10.67 -25.48
CA PHE A 14 -18.08 9.78 -26.12
C PHE A 14 -18.67 8.47 -26.66
N SER A 15 -19.99 8.27 -26.60
CA SER A 15 -20.67 7.10 -27.17
C SER A 15 -21.13 7.29 -28.61
N SER A 16 -21.30 8.53 -29.06
CA SER A 16 -21.57 8.82 -30.47
C SER A 16 -20.28 8.66 -31.28
N PRO A 17 -20.26 7.91 -32.39
CA PRO A 17 -19.18 8.03 -33.36
C PRO A 17 -19.27 9.44 -33.95
N ASN A 18 -18.36 10.33 -33.57
CA ASN A 18 -18.22 11.60 -34.28
C ASN A 18 -17.64 11.28 -35.67
N PRO A 19 -18.28 11.69 -36.77
CA PRO A 19 -17.67 11.60 -38.10
C PRO A 19 -16.40 12.46 -38.22
N ASP A 20 -16.22 13.45 -37.34
CA ASP A 20 -15.12 14.43 -37.34
C ASP A 20 -14.12 14.23 -36.19
N THR A 21 -13.64 13.01 -35.99
CA THR A 21 -12.40 12.79 -35.24
C THR A 21 -11.37 12.03 -36.06
N SER A 22 -11.05 12.57 -37.23
CA SER A 22 -9.68 12.58 -37.74
C SER A 22 -8.90 13.72 -37.06
N ILE A 23 -8.89 13.75 -35.72
CA ILE A 23 -7.76 14.39 -35.04
C ILE A 23 -6.75 13.27 -34.94
N GLU A 24 -5.95 13.13 -35.99
CA GLU A 24 -4.64 12.51 -35.85
C GLU A 24 -3.98 13.12 -34.60
N PRO A 25 -3.36 12.31 -33.73
CA PRO A 25 -2.52 12.87 -32.69
C PRO A 25 -1.36 13.61 -33.37
N VAL A 26 -1.54 14.93 -33.54
CA VAL A 26 -0.49 15.83 -34.01
C VAL A 26 0.68 15.70 -33.04
N GLY A 27 1.75 15.07 -33.52
CA GLY A 27 3.03 14.98 -32.84
C GLY A 27 3.20 13.82 -31.86
N TYR A 28 2.99 12.57 -32.27
CA TYR A 28 3.78 11.49 -31.68
C TYR A 28 5.21 11.62 -32.20
N SER A 29 6.08 12.22 -31.38
CA SER A 29 7.50 11.94 -31.52
C SER A 29 7.71 10.50 -31.04
N PRO A 30 8.26 9.58 -31.85
CA PRO A 30 8.34 8.15 -31.57
C PRO A 30 9.23 7.76 -30.37
N VAL A 31 9.69 8.74 -29.59
CA VAL A 31 10.72 8.60 -28.55
C VAL A 31 10.14 8.60 -27.12
N HIS A 32 8.93 9.13 -26.92
CA HIS A 32 8.30 9.19 -25.58
C HIS A 32 7.43 7.96 -25.31
N THR A 33 7.79 7.17 -24.29
CA THR A 33 6.95 6.07 -23.79
C THR A 33 5.60 6.63 -23.35
N PRO A 34 4.45 6.12 -23.82
CA PRO A 34 3.15 6.66 -23.42
C PRO A 34 2.93 6.55 -21.90
N THR A 35 2.85 7.68 -21.21
CA THR A 35 2.63 7.71 -19.75
C THR A 35 1.17 8.01 -19.40
N PRO A 36 0.68 7.56 -18.22
CA PRO A 36 -0.68 7.87 -17.75
C PRO A 36 -0.81 9.27 -17.14
N PHE A 37 0.26 10.07 -17.13
CA PHE A 37 0.35 11.31 -16.38
C PHE A 37 -0.31 12.47 -17.12
N ARG A 38 -1.41 12.95 -16.53
CA ARG A 38 -2.17 14.08 -17.03
C ARG A 38 -2.99 14.70 -15.92
N SER A 39 -3.20 16.00 -16.01
CA SER A 39 -4.09 16.73 -15.11
C SER A 39 -5.51 16.16 -15.13
N LYS A 40 -6.19 16.25 -13.98
CA LYS A 40 -7.60 15.88 -13.90
C LYS A 40 -8.41 16.75 -14.85
N SER A 41 -9.09 16.13 -15.81
CA SER A 41 -10.00 16.85 -16.69
C SER A 41 -11.24 17.29 -15.92
N TYR A 42 -11.53 18.59 -15.97
CA TYR A 42 -12.77 19.19 -15.50
C TYR A 42 -13.80 19.40 -16.61
N PHE A 43 -13.52 18.89 -17.82
CA PHE A 43 -14.43 19.00 -18.95
C PHE A 43 -15.82 18.49 -18.57
N VAL A 44 -16.84 19.30 -18.85
CA VAL A 44 -18.25 18.96 -18.73
C VAL A 44 -18.82 19.07 -20.14
N PRO A 45 -19.39 17.99 -20.69
CA PRO A 45 -20.08 18.07 -21.98
C PRO A 45 -21.16 19.14 -21.96
N PRO A 46 -21.44 19.80 -23.11
CA PRO A 46 -22.54 20.75 -23.22
C PRO A 46 -23.85 20.16 -22.68
N ALA A 47 -24.57 20.95 -21.88
CA ALA A 47 -25.88 20.54 -21.38
C ALA A 47 -26.87 20.37 -22.54
N ASN A 48 -27.90 19.54 -22.34
CA ASN A 48 -28.99 19.32 -23.30
C ASN A 48 -28.62 18.66 -24.65
N ARG A 49 -27.42 18.10 -24.83
CA ARG A 49 -27.07 17.29 -26.03
C ARG A 49 -28.01 16.10 -26.23
N ASN A 50 -28.45 15.48 -25.13
CA ASN A 50 -29.41 14.39 -25.12
C ASN A 50 -30.55 14.71 -24.14
N HIS A 51 -31.76 14.91 -24.66
CA HIS A 51 -32.93 15.31 -23.87
C HIS A 51 -33.34 14.22 -22.85
N SER A 52 -33.18 12.94 -23.20
CA SER A 52 -33.50 11.82 -22.32
C SER A 52 -32.57 11.77 -21.11
N ILE A 53 -31.27 12.04 -21.30
CA ILE A 53 -30.30 12.12 -20.19
C ILE A 53 -30.61 13.30 -19.28
N GLU A 54 -30.95 14.45 -19.85
CA GLU A 54 -31.27 15.62 -19.03
C GLU A 54 -32.55 15.40 -18.22
N THR A 55 -33.56 14.79 -18.85
CA THR A 55 -34.81 14.41 -18.18
C THR A 55 -34.51 13.43 -17.04
N TYR A 56 -33.70 12.39 -17.28
CA TYR A 56 -33.27 11.47 -16.25
C TYR A 56 -32.53 12.16 -15.11
N CYS A 57 -31.59 13.07 -15.39
CA CYS A 57 -30.88 13.82 -14.37
C CYS A 57 -31.86 14.62 -13.50
N ARG A 58 -32.80 15.35 -14.11
CA ARG A 58 -33.84 16.12 -13.38
C ARG A 58 -34.75 15.22 -12.54
N LEU A 59 -35.14 14.06 -13.07
CA LEU A 59 -35.95 13.08 -12.31
C LEU A 59 -35.18 12.57 -11.10
N VAL A 60 -33.91 12.20 -11.25
CA VAL A 60 -33.05 11.81 -10.12
C VAL A 60 -32.92 12.94 -9.10
N GLU A 61 -32.74 14.19 -9.54
CA GLU A 61 -32.72 15.34 -8.62
C GLU A 61 -34.03 15.49 -7.85
N LYS A 62 -35.17 15.34 -8.54
CA LYS A 62 -36.50 15.39 -7.94
C LYS A 62 -36.72 14.24 -6.96
N ASP A 63 -36.33 13.02 -7.31
CA ASP A 63 -36.46 11.84 -6.47
C ASP A 63 -35.61 11.97 -5.21
N VAL A 64 -34.36 12.42 -5.34
CA VAL A 64 -33.48 12.70 -4.19
C VAL A 64 -34.07 13.80 -3.32
N ALA A 65 -34.59 14.89 -3.92
CA ALA A 65 -35.23 15.96 -3.16
C ALA A 65 -36.49 15.47 -2.44
N HIS A 66 -37.28 14.60 -3.06
CA HIS A 66 -38.47 13.99 -2.46
C HIS A 66 -38.08 13.05 -1.30
N LEU A 67 -37.08 12.19 -1.48
CA LEU A 67 -36.52 11.35 -0.41
C LEU A 67 -36.01 12.18 0.77
N LEU A 68 -35.40 13.34 0.52
CA LEU A 68 -34.94 14.25 1.56
C LEU A 68 -36.08 14.97 2.28
N LYS A 69 -37.18 15.29 1.59
CA LYS A 69 -38.39 15.89 2.17
C LYS A 69 -39.18 14.90 3.02
N ASN A 70 -39.28 13.65 2.58
CA ASN A 70 -40.01 12.58 3.27
C ASN A 70 -39.16 11.86 4.33
N LYS A 71 -38.09 12.49 4.83
CA LYS A 71 -37.26 11.93 5.90
C LYS A 71 -38.05 11.52 7.16
N GLN A 72 -39.22 12.10 7.38
CA GLN A 72 -40.09 11.77 8.51
C GLN A 72 -40.62 10.32 8.47
N ASP A 73 -40.69 9.68 7.31
CA ASP A 73 -41.25 8.32 7.17
C ASP A 73 -40.24 7.20 7.48
N PHE A 74 -38.94 7.52 7.57
CA PHE A 74 -37.90 6.55 7.93
C PHE A 74 -37.57 6.67 9.42
N LYS A 75 -38.06 5.74 10.24
CA LYS A 75 -37.56 5.59 11.62
C LYS A 75 -36.05 5.36 11.59
N SER A 76 -35.29 6.36 12.01
CA SER A 76 -33.86 6.25 12.22
C SER A 76 -33.62 5.44 13.49
N PHE A 77 -33.07 4.24 13.35
CA PHE A 77 -32.61 3.45 14.48
C PHE A 77 -31.15 3.79 14.74
N HIS A 78 -30.86 4.28 15.95
CA HIS A 78 -29.47 4.37 16.40
C HIS A 78 -28.99 2.96 16.73
N ASN A 79 -27.83 2.59 16.18
CA ASN A 79 -27.10 1.37 16.50
C ASN A 79 -26.41 1.43 17.88
N LEU A 80 -26.52 2.56 18.56
CA LEU A 80 -25.95 2.82 19.88
C LEU A 80 -27.08 3.12 20.86
N SER A 81 -26.96 2.55 22.06
CA SER A 81 -27.77 2.94 23.22
C SER A 81 -27.51 4.41 23.60
N LYS A 82 -28.39 4.96 24.44
CA LYS A 82 -28.22 6.33 24.96
C LYS A 82 -26.90 6.49 25.72
N ASP A 83 -26.52 5.46 26.48
CA ASP A 83 -25.30 5.47 27.29
C ASP A 83 -24.04 5.37 26.41
N GLU A 84 -24.05 4.51 25.39
CA GLU A 84 -22.94 4.43 24.41
C GLU A 84 -22.78 5.73 23.63
N LYS A 85 -23.89 6.35 23.20
CA LYS A 85 -23.84 7.65 22.50
C LYS A 85 -23.28 8.73 23.41
N LYS A 86 -23.70 8.78 24.68
CA LYS A 86 -23.15 9.72 25.67
C LYS A 86 -21.66 9.48 25.88
N ALA A 87 -21.24 8.23 26.08
CA ALA A 87 -19.84 7.88 26.27
C ALA A 87 -18.97 8.28 25.07
N LEU A 88 -19.45 8.11 23.84
CA LEU A 88 -18.74 8.56 22.64
C LEU A 88 -18.63 10.09 22.56
N LEU A 89 -19.69 10.82 22.93
CA LEU A 89 -19.66 12.27 22.97
C LEU A 89 -18.68 12.78 24.04
N ASP A 90 -18.70 12.16 25.22
CA ASP A 90 -17.78 12.47 26.32
C ASP A 90 -16.33 12.23 25.86
N LEU A 91 -16.04 11.06 25.27
CA LEU A 91 -14.71 10.72 24.70
C LEU A 91 -14.29 11.66 23.56
N GLN A 92 -15.24 12.11 22.72
CA GLN A 92 -14.94 13.05 21.64
C GLN A 92 -14.58 14.44 22.18
N SER A 93 -15.20 14.84 23.29
CA SER A 93 -14.94 16.13 23.94
C SER A 93 -13.65 16.13 24.78
N ASP A 94 -13.18 14.96 25.21
CA ASP A 94 -11.98 14.83 26.02
C ASP A 94 -10.71 15.07 25.18
N THR A 95 -10.08 16.22 25.41
CA THR A 95 -8.83 16.58 24.74
C THR A 95 -7.59 15.91 25.34
N SER A 96 -7.69 15.32 26.54
CA SER A 96 -6.56 14.66 27.21
C SER A 96 -6.21 13.31 26.58
N VAL A 97 -7.17 12.67 25.92
CA VAL A 97 -7.00 11.36 25.26
C VAL A 97 -6.93 11.48 23.73
N LEU A 98 -6.34 10.45 23.11
CA LEU A 98 -6.29 10.25 21.67
C LEU A 98 -6.78 8.85 21.31
N ILE A 99 -7.56 8.79 20.24
CA ILE A 99 -8.03 7.53 19.64
C ILE A 99 -7.30 7.33 18.30
N ARG A 100 -6.60 6.19 18.17
CA ARG A 100 -5.82 5.83 16.98
C ARG A 100 -5.99 4.35 16.63
N PRO A 101 -5.95 3.98 15.35
CA PRO A 101 -5.79 2.58 14.98
C PRO A 101 -4.39 2.11 15.37
N ALA A 102 -4.27 0.86 15.82
CA ALA A 102 -2.97 0.21 16.01
C ALA A 102 -2.30 -0.08 14.65
N ASP A 103 -0.97 -0.15 14.65
CA ASP A 103 -0.16 -0.49 13.47
C ASP A 103 -0.53 -1.88 12.89
N LYS A 104 -0.78 -2.87 13.76
CA LYS A 104 -1.11 -4.25 13.39
C LYS A 104 -2.25 -4.80 14.27
N GLY A 105 -2.97 -5.81 13.77
CA GLY A 105 -3.98 -6.56 14.53
C GLY A 105 -5.38 -5.92 14.60
N GLY A 106 -5.62 -4.81 13.89
CA GLY A 106 -6.96 -4.21 13.76
C GLY A 106 -7.55 -3.63 15.04
N SER A 107 -6.73 -3.42 16.08
CA SER A 107 -7.16 -2.86 17.36
C SER A 107 -7.29 -1.34 17.31
N VAL A 108 -8.16 -0.79 18.15
CA VAL A 108 -8.27 0.66 18.41
C VAL A 108 -7.58 0.95 19.74
N VAL A 109 -6.73 1.97 19.77
CA VAL A 109 -5.94 2.39 20.93
C VAL A 109 -6.50 3.69 21.47
N LEU A 110 -6.84 3.69 22.76
CA LEU A 110 -7.09 4.88 23.57
C LEU A 110 -5.82 5.13 24.39
N MET A 111 -5.21 6.31 24.25
CA MET A 111 -3.98 6.65 24.97
C MET A 111 -3.94 8.13 25.33
N ASP A 112 -3.14 8.48 26.34
CA ASP A 112 -2.90 9.87 26.72
C ASP A 112 -2.27 10.66 25.56
N ARG A 113 -2.81 11.86 25.33
CA ARG A 113 -2.29 12.77 24.30
C ARG A 113 -0.84 13.15 24.57
N THR A 114 -0.49 13.34 25.85
CA THR A 114 0.86 13.70 26.26
C THR A 114 1.86 12.62 25.86
N ASP A 115 1.55 11.34 26.14
CA ASP A 115 2.44 10.23 25.80
C ASP A 115 2.59 10.05 24.29
N TYR A 116 1.49 10.22 23.54
CA TYR A 116 1.53 10.20 22.09
C TYR A 116 2.44 11.30 21.53
N VAL A 117 2.31 12.53 22.04
CA VAL A 117 3.10 13.67 21.61
C VAL A 117 4.58 13.49 21.99
N ASN A 118 4.86 12.95 23.18
CA ASN A 118 6.21 12.61 23.62
C ASN A 118 6.86 11.58 22.71
N GLU A 119 6.14 10.53 22.30
CA GLU A 119 6.64 9.53 21.35
C GLU A 119 6.91 10.15 19.97
N CYS A 120 6.03 11.05 19.49
CA CYS A 120 6.27 11.78 18.24
C CYS A 120 7.52 12.66 18.34
N HIS A 121 7.70 13.38 19.45
CA HIS A 121 8.89 14.20 19.67
C HIS A 121 10.16 13.37 19.81
N ARG A 122 10.11 12.20 20.48
CA ARG A 122 11.24 11.28 20.58
C ARG A 122 11.80 10.93 19.19
N GLN A 123 10.93 10.77 18.19
CA GLN A 123 11.34 10.51 16.81
C GLN A 123 11.75 11.78 16.07
N LEU A 124 10.93 12.84 16.11
CA LEU A 124 11.15 14.06 15.32
C LEU A 124 12.31 14.94 15.80
N LEU A 125 12.75 14.75 17.05
CA LEU A 125 13.91 15.45 17.62
C LEU A 125 15.22 14.66 17.42
N ASP A 126 15.15 13.48 16.80
CA ASP A 126 16.35 12.77 16.36
C ASP A 126 16.93 13.46 15.11
N ASN A 127 18.00 14.24 15.33
CA ASN A 127 18.66 15.02 14.29
C ASN A 127 19.41 14.15 13.25
N THR A 128 19.50 12.83 13.45
CA THR A 128 20.01 11.91 12.43
C THR A 128 19.01 11.76 11.28
N PHE A 129 17.70 11.80 11.56
CA PHE A 129 16.65 11.53 10.57
C PHE A 129 15.81 12.74 10.20
N TYR A 130 15.64 13.69 11.13
CA TYR A 130 14.77 14.84 10.94
C TYR A 130 15.42 16.14 11.37
N LYS A 131 14.98 17.23 10.75
CA LYS A 131 15.39 18.58 11.12
C LYS A 131 14.18 19.49 11.23
N LYS A 132 14.09 20.20 12.36
CA LYS A 132 13.08 21.26 12.53
C LYS A 132 13.42 22.46 11.64
N LEU A 133 12.42 22.96 10.93
CA LEU A 133 12.52 24.15 10.09
C LEU A 133 12.06 25.40 10.86
N ARG A 134 12.57 26.56 10.43
CA ARG A 134 12.23 27.87 11.03
C ARG A 134 10.87 28.40 10.57
N SER A 135 10.46 28.06 9.35
CA SER A 135 9.24 28.53 8.70
C SER A 135 8.78 27.52 7.65
N ASP A 136 7.60 27.78 7.09
CA ASP A 136 7.05 27.01 5.97
C ASP A 136 7.93 27.17 4.70
N PRO A 137 8.53 26.08 4.16
CA PRO A 137 9.36 26.14 2.96
C PRO A 137 8.58 26.01 1.65
N THR A 138 7.24 25.91 1.68
CA THR A 138 6.40 25.53 0.52
C THR A 138 6.76 26.30 -0.74
N SER A 139 6.74 27.64 -0.69
CA SER A 139 6.97 28.48 -1.87
C SER A 139 8.41 28.35 -2.40
N GLN A 140 9.39 28.23 -1.50
CA GLN A 140 10.79 28.03 -1.89
C GLN A 140 10.95 26.71 -2.65
N PHE A 141 10.45 25.62 -2.08
CA PHE A 141 10.55 24.29 -2.67
C PHE A 141 9.76 24.17 -3.98
N GLN A 142 8.59 24.80 -4.05
CA GLN A 142 7.80 24.86 -5.28
C GLN A 142 8.54 25.57 -6.41
N ASN A 143 9.19 26.70 -6.14
CA ASN A 143 9.98 27.43 -7.14
C ASN A 143 11.17 26.58 -7.65
N THR A 144 11.87 25.87 -6.77
CA THR A 144 12.93 24.94 -7.16
C THR A 144 12.39 23.83 -8.07
N ILE A 145 11.27 23.22 -7.69
CA ILE A 145 10.62 22.17 -8.50
C ILE A 145 10.25 22.73 -9.88
N PHE A 146 9.58 23.88 -9.95
CA PHE A 146 9.14 24.46 -11.22
C PHE A 146 10.31 24.79 -12.13
N THR A 147 11.40 25.34 -11.59
CA THR A 147 12.62 25.63 -12.37
C THR A 147 13.19 24.37 -13.02
N VAL A 148 13.24 23.26 -12.29
CA VAL A 148 13.71 21.96 -12.81
C VAL A 148 12.75 21.42 -13.88
N LEU A 149 11.44 21.47 -13.61
CA LEU A 149 10.42 21.01 -14.56
C LEU A 149 10.40 21.83 -15.86
N ASP A 150 10.61 23.15 -15.77
CA ASP A 150 10.70 24.04 -16.94
C ASP A 150 11.92 23.68 -17.79
N GLY A 151 13.06 23.41 -17.15
CA GLY A 151 14.26 22.91 -17.83
C GLY A 151 13.98 21.62 -18.62
N TYR A 152 13.32 20.64 -17.98
CA TYR A 152 13.00 19.37 -18.61
C TYR A 152 11.91 19.44 -19.68
N LEU A 153 10.97 20.38 -19.56
CA LEU A 153 10.01 20.67 -20.63
C LEU A 153 10.73 21.25 -21.85
N ASN A 154 11.62 22.22 -21.65
CA ASN A 154 12.36 22.89 -22.72
C ASN A 154 13.34 21.95 -23.43
N SER A 155 13.96 21.02 -22.69
CA SER A 155 14.86 20.01 -23.26
C SER A 155 14.13 18.78 -23.82
N GLY A 156 12.79 18.79 -23.86
CA GLY A 156 11.97 17.70 -24.39
C GLY A 156 11.97 16.42 -23.56
N GLN A 157 12.47 16.45 -22.31
CA GLN A 157 12.46 15.32 -21.37
C GLN A 157 11.07 15.07 -20.79
N LEU A 158 10.22 16.10 -20.74
CA LEU A 158 8.83 16.00 -20.31
C LEU A 158 7.91 16.52 -21.42
N THR A 159 6.78 15.85 -21.58
CA THR A 159 5.65 16.39 -22.36
C THR A 159 4.89 17.44 -21.55
N LYS A 160 4.11 18.28 -22.22
CA LYS A 160 3.27 19.28 -21.54
C LYS A 160 2.27 18.66 -20.55
N LYS A 161 1.72 17.47 -20.87
CA LYS A 161 0.77 16.77 -19.99
C LYS A 161 1.43 16.26 -18.70
N GLU A 162 2.68 15.80 -18.80
CA GLU A 162 3.47 15.37 -17.64
C GLU A 162 3.87 16.57 -16.79
N TYR A 163 4.33 17.66 -17.43
CA TYR A 163 4.61 18.91 -16.73
C TYR A 163 3.39 19.37 -15.92
N ASP A 164 2.21 19.44 -16.54
CA ASP A 164 1.00 19.92 -15.87
C ASP A 164 0.55 18.97 -14.72
N PHE A 165 0.89 17.69 -14.80
CA PHE A 165 0.67 16.73 -13.71
C PHE A 165 1.66 16.94 -12.55
N LEU A 166 2.93 17.21 -12.87
CA LEU A 166 4.02 17.38 -11.90
C LEU A 166 3.97 18.74 -11.18
N ALA A 167 3.61 19.80 -11.91
CA ALA A 167 3.62 21.18 -11.44
C ALA A 167 2.34 21.56 -10.64
N ILE A 168 2.23 21.06 -9.40
CA ILE A 168 1.13 21.44 -8.51
C ILE A 168 1.21 22.92 -8.15
N GLN A 169 0.15 23.67 -8.49
CA GLN A 169 0.03 25.09 -8.15
C GLN A 169 -0.33 25.36 -6.69
N HIS A 170 -1.20 24.52 -6.11
CA HIS A 170 -1.72 24.70 -4.74
C HIS A 170 -1.51 23.42 -3.91
N PRO A 171 -0.27 23.17 -3.45
CA PRO A 171 0.05 21.97 -2.69
C PRO A 171 -0.53 22.03 -1.28
N LYS A 172 -0.82 20.85 -0.72
CA LYS A 172 -1.14 20.71 0.71
C LYS A 172 0.12 20.37 1.49
N ILE A 173 0.22 20.91 2.69
CA ILE A 173 1.31 20.56 3.60
C ILE A 173 1.05 19.16 4.15
N ALA A 174 2.03 18.28 4.01
CA ALA A 174 1.95 16.93 4.55
C ALA A 174 1.89 16.96 6.08
N THR A 175 1.20 15.99 6.70
CA THR A 175 1.07 15.91 8.17
C THR A 175 1.70 14.64 8.71
N PHE A 176 2.46 14.75 9.79
CA PHE A 176 3.05 13.62 10.48
C PHE A 176 2.12 13.08 11.58
N TYR A 177 2.04 11.76 11.69
CA TYR A 177 1.43 11.07 12.81
C TYR A 177 2.06 9.70 12.99
N THR A 178 1.93 9.11 14.19
CA THR A 178 2.35 7.74 14.46
C THR A 178 1.17 6.77 14.65
N LEU A 179 1.38 5.49 14.32
CA LEU A 179 0.49 4.38 14.66
C LEU A 179 1.13 3.52 15.78
N PRO A 180 0.44 3.24 16.90
CA PRO A 180 0.98 2.45 18.00
C PRO A 180 1.34 0.99 17.62
N LYS A 181 2.58 0.56 17.87
CA LYS A 181 3.05 -0.82 17.65
C LYS A 181 2.82 -1.73 18.86
N LEU A 182 1.56 -2.08 19.13
CA LEU A 182 1.16 -2.92 20.28
C LEU A 182 1.83 -4.31 20.34
N HIS A 183 2.28 -4.83 19.20
CA HIS A 183 2.98 -6.10 19.10
C HIS A 183 4.44 -6.04 19.60
N LYS A 184 4.96 -4.84 19.89
CA LYS A 184 6.29 -4.62 20.48
C LYS A 184 6.19 -4.32 21.97
N ASN A 185 5.30 -3.42 22.36
CA ASN A 185 4.98 -3.14 23.76
C ASN A 185 3.54 -2.63 23.86
N VAL A 186 2.80 -3.06 24.89
CA VAL A 186 1.44 -2.58 25.17
C VAL A 186 1.46 -1.33 26.05
N THR A 187 2.45 -1.21 26.94
CA THR A 187 2.67 -0.04 27.80
C THR A 187 3.62 0.91 27.08
N ASN A 188 3.15 2.10 26.69
CA ASN A 188 3.91 3.06 25.87
C ASN A 188 4.43 2.45 24.56
N PRO A 189 3.52 2.01 23.66
CA PRO A 189 3.89 1.41 22.38
C PRO A 189 4.72 2.37 21.53
N PRO A 190 5.85 1.92 20.95
CA PRO A 190 6.58 2.69 19.95
C PRO A 190 5.67 3.06 18.77
N GLY A 191 5.87 4.26 18.21
CA GLY A 191 5.09 4.76 17.08
C GLY A 191 5.66 4.30 15.72
N HIS A 192 4.80 3.88 14.80
CA HIS A 192 5.13 3.78 13.38
C HIS A 192 4.92 5.15 12.72
N PRO A 193 5.98 5.86 12.29
CA PRO A 193 5.85 7.19 11.70
C PRO A 193 5.20 7.14 10.31
N ILE A 194 4.20 7.99 10.07
CA ILE A 194 3.55 8.14 8.77
C ILE A 194 3.53 9.63 8.40
N VAL A 195 3.91 9.92 7.16
CA VAL A 195 3.77 11.26 6.56
C VAL A 195 2.63 11.24 5.56
N ALA A 196 1.48 11.78 5.95
CA ALA A 196 0.33 11.91 5.06
C ALA A 196 0.52 13.08 4.08
N GLY A 197 1.13 12.78 2.93
CA GLY A 197 1.43 13.73 1.87
C GLY A 197 0.47 13.73 0.68
N ILE A 198 -0.82 13.43 0.86
CA ILE A 198 -1.79 13.47 -0.25
C ILE A 198 -1.89 14.92 -0.78
N ASP A 199 -1.65 15.10 -2.07
CA ASP A 199 -1.56 16.40 -2.74
C ASP A 199 -0.41 17.31 -2.24
N ALA A 200 0.61 16.74 -1.59
CA ALA A 200 1.83 17.48 -1.23
C ALA A 200 2.72 17.78 -2.44
N ILE A 201 3.65 18.74 -2.29
CA ILE A 201 4.51 19.20 -3.39
C ILE A 201 5.29 18.08 -4.09
N THR A 202 5.71 17.05 -3.36
CA THR A 202 6.51 15.93 -3.89
C THR A 202 5.66 14.73 -4.35
N ALA A 203 4.35 14.72 -4.09
CA ALA A 203 3.51 13.55 -4.35
C ALA A 203 3.40 13.16 -5.84
N PRO A 204 3.24 14.09 -6.80
CA PRO A 204 3.27 13.75 -8.22
C PRO A 204 4.64 13.28 -8.69
N LEU A 205 5.71 13.93 -8.23
CA LEU A 205 7.09 13.57 -8.59
C LEU A 205 7.37 12.14 -8.13
N SER A 206 7.00 11.80 -6.89
CA SER A 206 7.12 10.45 -6.36
C SER A 206 6.31 9.43 -7.18
N THR A 207 5.09 9.78 -7.59
CA THR A 207 4.26 8.90 -8.45
C THR A 207 4.89 8.71 -9.83
N PHE A 208 5.50 9.76 -10.38
CA PHE A 208 6.17 9.74 -11.68
C PHE A 208 7.42 8.88 -11.64
N VAL A 209 8.29 9.08 -10.64
CA VAL A 209 9.49 8.26 -10.44
C VAL A 209 9.13 6.79 -10.23
N ASP A 210 8.13 6.50 -9.38
CA ASP A 210 7.67 5.13 -9.09
C ASP A 210 7.32 4.35 -10.36
N PHE A 211 6.69 5.01 -11.34
CA PHE A 211 6.31 4.37 -12.60
C PHE A 211 7.51 3.82 -13.38
N PHE A 212 8.65 4.53 -13.38
CA PHE A 212 9.85 4.12 -14.09
C PHE A 212 10.71 3.13 -13.30
N ILE A 213 10.73 3.23 -11.96
CA ILE A 213 11.57 2.35 -11.13
C ILE A 213 10.88 1.03 -10.77
N ARG A 214 9.54 0.95 -10.81
CA ARG A 214 8.80 -0.26 -10.47
C ARG A 214 9.18 -1.47 -11.34
N PRO A 215 9.26 -1.39 -12.69
CA PRO A 215 9.66 -2.53 -13.51
C PRO A 215 11.07 -3.03 -13.17
N LEU A 216 11.98 -2.12 -12.77
CA LEU A 216 13.34 -2.47 -12.38
C LEU A 216 13.35 -3.25 -11.06
N ALA A 217 12.53 -2.82 -10.09
CA ALA A 217 12.40 -3.54 -8.82
C ALA A 217 11.79 -4.93 -9.01
N GLU A 218 10.81 -5.07 -9.90
CA GLU A 218 10.16 -6.35 -10.22
C GLU A 218 11.10 -7.35 -10.93
N GLN A 219 12.20 -6.88 -11.52
CA GLN A 219 13.22 -7.71 -12.18
C GLN A 219 14.31 -8.22 -11.23
N LEU A 220 14.35 -7.77 -9.97
CA LEU A 220 15.37 -8.21 -9.02
C LEU A 220 15.23 -9.73 -8.77
N PRO A 221 16.34 -10.51 -8.73
CA PRO A 221 16.29 -11.95 -8.52
C PRO A 221 15.61 -12.37 -7.21
N SER A 222 15.73 -11.53 -6.18
CA SER A 222 15.15 -11.73 -4.86
C SER A 222 13.66 -11.35 -4.80
N PHE A 223 13.12 -10.62 -5.78
CA PHE A 223 11.80 -10.00 -5.67
C PHE A 223 10.66 -11.00 -5.50
N VAL A 224 9.81 -10.74 -4.49
CA VAL A 224 8.51 -11.37 -4.29
C VAL A 224 7.44 -10.31 -4.39
N LYS A 225 6.47 -10.52 -5.28
CA LYS A 225 5.40 -9.54 -5.56
C LYS A 225 4.33 -9.54 -4.49
N ASP A 226 3.92 -10.74 -4.08
CA ASP A 226 2.85 -10.99 -3.11
C ASP A 226 2.88 -12.45 -2.62
N ILE A 227 1.98 -12.76 -1.70
CA ILE A 227 1.81 -14.10 -1.14
C ILE A 227 1.56 -15.16 -2.22
N SER A 228 0.84 -14.83 -3.31
CA SER A 228 0.55 -15.80 -4.37
C SER A 228 1.84 -16.17 -5.11
N SER A 229 2.69 -15.18 -5.42
CA SER A 229 4.00 -15.44 -6.02
C SER A 229 4.90 -16.28 -5.11
N MET A 230 4.85 -16.07 -3.79
CA MET A 230 5.61 -16.88 -2.83
C MET A 230 5.13 -18.33 -2.79
N ILE A 231 3.81 -18.56 -2.77
CA ILE A 231 3.24 -19.92 -2.82
C ILE A 231 3.68 -20.62 -4.11
N SER A 232 3.62 -19.96 -5.26
CA SER A 232 4.10 -20.54 -6.52
C SER A 232 5.58 -20.88 -6.49
N ILE A 233 6.42 -20.08 -5.84
CA ILE A 233 7.83 -20.41 -5.62
C ILE A 233 7.94 -21.68 -4.79
N ILE A 234 7.25 -21.76 -3.64
CA ILE A 234 7.28 -22.91 -2.72
C ILE A 234 6.85 -24.20 -3.44
N GLU A 235 5.75 -24.16 -4.20
CA GLU A 235 5.23 -25.32 -4.93
C GLU A 235 6.12 -25.77 -6.09
N SER A 236 7.01 -24.91 -6.58
CA SER A 236 7.95 -25.25 -7.65
C SER A 236 9.22 -25.92 -7.16
N LEU A 237 9.40 -26.06 -5.84
CA LEU A 237 10.61 -26.63 -5.26
C LEU A 237 10.53 -28.15 -5.18
N ASP A 238 11.63 -28.78 -5.55
CA ASP A 238 11.87 -30.19 -5.26
C ASP A 238 12.00 -30.41 -3.74
N PRO A 239 11.85 -31.66 -3.27
CA PRO A 239 12.15 -32.01 -1.88
C PRO A 239 13.51 -31.46 -1.45
N LEU A 240 13.50 -30.80 -0.30
CA LEU A 240 14.65 -30.09 0.24
C LEU A 240 15.78 -31.08 0.59
N PRO A 241 17.03 -30.65 0.48
CA PRO A 241 18.15 -31.40 1.03
C PRO A 241 17.96 -31.66 2.53
N GLU A 242 18.49 -32.78 3.02
CA GLU A 242 18.55 -33.03 4.46
C GLU A 242 19.27 -31.89 5.18
N ASN A 243 18.85 -31.61 6.42
CA ASN A 243 19.38 -30.53 7.26
C ASN A 243 19.22 -29.13 6.65
N THR A 244 18.12 -28.89 5.94
CA THR A 244 17.74 -27.53 5.50
C THR A 244 17.06 -26.78 6.64
N LEU A 245 17.54 -25.57 6.93
CA LEU A 245 16.91 -24.63 7.86
C LEU A 245 15.98 -23.69 7.09
N LEU A 246 14.78 -23.48 7.63
CA LEU A 246 13.90 -22.40 7.22
C LEU A 246 14.34 -21.15 7.96
N VAL A 247 14.64 -20.08 7.24
CA VAL A 247 15.15 -18.84 7.84
C VAL A 247 14.36 -17.66 7.31
N THR A 248 14.03 -16.74 8.21
CA THR A 248 13.54 -15.42 7.85
C THR A 248 14.41 -14.33 8.43
N PHE A 249 14.65 -13.30 7.63
CA PHE A 249 15.27 -12.07 8.08
C PHE A 249 14.29 -10.90 7.95
N ASP A 250 14.35 -9.96 8.88
CA ASP A 250 13.60 -8.70 8.84
C ASP A 250 14.60 -7.53 8.86
N VAL A 251 14.44 -6.60 7.91
CA VAL A 251 15.29 -5.40 7.84
C VAL A 251 14.78 -4.33 8.80
N GLU A 252 15.58 -4.01 9.81
CA GLU A 252 15.19 -3.05 10.84
C GLU A 252 15.02 -1.64 10.27
N SER A 253 13.79 -1.13 10.33
CA SER A 253 13.43 0.24 9.95
C SER A 253 13.97 0.63 8.56
N LEU A 254 13.78 -0.26 7.58
CA LEU A 254 14.32 -0.15 6.22
C LEU A 254 14.22 1.28 5.64
N TYR A 255 13.01 1.84 5.54
CA TYR A 255 12.82 3.14 4.89
C TYR A 255 13.59 4.29 5.53
N THR A 256 13.71 4.34 6.86
CA THR A 256 14.40 5.43 7.56
C THR A 256 15.91 5.31 7.48
N ASN A 257 16.43 4.10 7.28
CA ASN A 257 17.85 3.82 7.33
C ASN A 257 18.58 3.97 5.98
N ILE A 258 17.86 4.10 4.87
CA ILE A 258 18.46 4.31 3.54
C ILE A 258 19.09 5.71 3.46
N PRO A 259 20.41 5.87 3.29
CA PRO A 259 21.00 7.17 3.01
C PRO A 259 20.54 7.67 1.64
N HIS A 260 20.27 8.98 1.50
CA HIS A 260 19.82 9.52 0.22
C HIS A 260 20.83 9.24 -0.90
N GLU A 261 22.12 9.51 -0.66
CA GLU A 261 23.21 9.30 -1.63
C GLU A 261 23.29 7.83 -2.07
N GLY A 262 23.45 6.90 -1.12
CA GLY A 262 23.55 5.48 -1.45
C GLY A 262 22.29 4.88 -2.09
N GLY A 263 21.09 5.40 -1.77
CA GLY A 263 19.87 4.98 -2.44
C GLY A 263 19.71 5.57 -3.84
N ILE A 264 20.20 6.79 -4.08
CA ILE A 264 20.27 7.36 -5.43
C ILE A 264 21.29 6.59 -6.29
N GLU A 265 22.47 6.29 -5.75
CA GLU A 265 23.49 5.46 -6.41
C GLU A 265 22.92 4.08 -6.82
N ALA A 266 22.24 3.41 -5.88
CA ALA A 266 21.61 2.12 -6.17
C ALA A 266 20.56 2.23 -7.28
N MET A 267 19.72 3.28 -7.23
CA MET A 267 18.70 3.51 -8.24
C MET A 267 19.31 3.85 -9.61
N GLU A 268 20.35 4.67 -9.64
CA GLU A 268 21.12 5.01 -10.84
C GLU A 268 21.69 3.76 -11.51
N HIS A 269 22.31 2.86 -10.73
CA HIS A 269 22.85 1.59 -11.23
C HIS A 269 21.84 0.75 -12.03
N PHE A 270 20.57 0.74 -11.63
CA PHE A 270 19.51 0.05 -12.37
C PHE A 270 18.93 0.89 -13.50
N LEU A 271 18.78 2.21 -13.32
CA LEU A 271 18.28 3.10 -14.36
C LEU A 271 19.23 3.20 -15.56
N LEU A 272 20.54 3.06 -15.36
CA LEU A 272 21.54 3.03 -16.44
C LEU A 272 21.43 1.79 -17.34
N GLN A 273 20.64 0.78 -16.96
CA GLN A 273 20.37 -0.40 -17.77
C GLN A 273 19.19 -0.21 -18.75
N ARG A 274 18.48 0.93 -18.66
CA ARG A 274 17.44 1.31 -19.62
C ARG A 274 18.06 1.68 -20.98
N ASP A 275 17.23 1.70 -22.02
CA ASP A 275 17.65 2.22 -23.32
C ASP A 275 18.05 3.71 -23.17
N PRO A 276 19.28 4.11 -23.55
CA PRO A 276 19.74 5.50 -23.47
C PRO A 276 18.87 6.49 -24.24
N ASN A 277 18.09 6.03 -25.23
CA ASN A 277 17.18 6.84 -26.01
C ASN A 277 15.77 6.94 -25.40
N GLU A 278 15.47 6.16 -24.35
CA GLU A 278 14.18 6.19 -23.69
C GLU A 278 13.99 7.51 -22.92
N LEU A 279 12.85 8.17 -23.16
CA LEU A 279 12.48 9.37 -22.43
C LEU A 279 11.43 9.08 -21.35
N PRO A 280 11.50 9.76 -20.19
CA PRO A 280 12.59 10.64 -19.73
C PRO A 280 13.88 9.86 -19.45
N SER A 281 15.01 10.54 -19.64
CA SER A 281 16.33 10.00 -19.36
C SER A 281 16.48 9.59 -17.89
N SER A 282 17.41 8.67 -17.63
CA SER A 282 17.75 8.24 -16.26
C SER A 282 18.15 9.41 -15.37
N ALA A 283 18.91 10.39 -15.89
CA ALA A 283 19.28 11.61 -15.17
C ALA A 283 18.08 12.47 -14.76
N CYS A 284 17.07 12.58 -15.63
CA CYS A 284 15.82 13.27 -15.29
C CYS A 284 15.09 12.58 -14.14
N ILE A 285 14.97 11.25 -14.17
CA ILE A 285 14.29 10.48 -13.11
C ILE A 285 15.06 10.60 -11.79
N ILE A 286 16.39 10.50 -11.83
CA ILE A 286 17.26 10.64 -10.66
C ILE A 286 17.10 12.02 -10.00
N THR A 287 17.14 13.09 -10.80
CA THR A 287 16.96 14.45 -10.27
C THR A 287 15.58 14.63 -9.62
N LEU A 288 14.51 14.09 -10.23
CA LEU A 288 13.18 14.14 -9.63
C LEU A 288 13.09 13.30 -8.34
N ALA A 289 13.77 12.16 -8.27
CA ALA A 289 13.86 11.34 -7.07
C ALA A 289 14.62 12.06 -5.93
N GLU A 290 15.74 12.71 -6.24
CA GLU A 290 16.50 13.52 -5.28
C GLU A 290 15.64 14.63 -4.68
N ILE A 291 14.84 15.32 -5.50
CA ILE A 291 13.89 16.32 -5.03
C ILE A 291 12.85 15.69 -4.09
N VAL A 292 12.31 14.52 -4.43
CA VAL A 292 11.34 13.82 -3.56
C VAL A 292 11.95 13.51 -2.19
N LEU A 293 13.21 13.08 -2.13
CA LEU A 293 13.90 12.76 -0.88
C LEU A 293 14.27 14.01 -0.07
N THR A 294 14.80 15.03 -0.74
CA THR A 294 15.37 16.23 -0.08
C THR A 294 14.34 17.31 0.25
N HIS A 295 13.19 17.33 -0.42
CA HIS A 295 12.12 18.31 -0.21
C HIS A 295 10.91 17.69 0.50
N ASN A 296 11.09 16.53 1.16
CA ASN A 296 10.06 15.90 1.98
C ASN A 296 9.92 16.60 3.35
N TYR A 297 9.19 17.72 3.36
CA TYR A 297 8.80 18.40 4.60
C TYR A 297 7.34 18.12 4.97
N PHE A 298 7.06 18.27 6.25
CA PHE A 298 5.74 18.04 6.82
C PHE A 298 5.54 18.84 8.10
N MET A 299 4.31 18.84 8.60
CA MET A 299 3.92 19.55 9.80
C MET A 299 3.53 18.58 10.93
N PHE A 300 3.95 18.90 12.15
CA PHE A 300 3.48 18.29 13.39
C PHE A 300 3.29 19.38 14.46
N LEU A 301 2.11 19.44 15.07
CA LEU A 301 1.74 20.45 16.09
C LEU A 301 2.15 21.89 15.71
N ASN A 302 1.85 22.31 14.48
CA ASN A 302 2.18 23.62 13.91
C ASN A 302 3.68 23.92 13.74
N TYR A 303 4.56 22.94 13.92
CA TYR A 303 5.97 23.03 13.57
C TYR A 303 6.27 22.30 12.27
N PHE A 304 7.16 22.87 11.49
CA PHE A 304 7.63 22.29 10.23
C PHE A 304 8.90 21.47 10.49
N PHE A 305 8.95 20.30 9.87
CA PHE A 305 10.10 19.40 9.90
C PHE A 305 10.42 18.94 8.49
N ILE A 306 11.66 18.57 8.25
CA ILE A 306 12.12 17.94 7.01
C ILE A 306 12.85 16.65 7.34
N GLN A 307 12.64 15.62 6.51
CA GLN A 307 13.39 14.38 6.61
C GLN A 307 14.75 14.56 5.95
N THR A 308 15.83 14.24 6.66
CA THR A 308 17.22 14.39 6.19
C THR A 308 17.86 13.07 5.81
N LYS A 309 17.28 11.95 6.25
CA LYS A 309 17.73 10.60 5.93
C LYS A 309 16.52 9.66 5.76
N GLY A 310 16.66 8.69 4.86
CA GLY A 310 15.61 7.73 4.56
C GLY A 310 14.64 8.23 3.50
N THR A 311 13.51 7.54 3.38
CA THR A 311 12.42 7.95 2.51
C THR A 311 11.12 8.01 3.31
N ALA A 312 10.20 8.89 2.90
CA ALA A 312 8.95 9.10 3.62
C ALA A 312 8.07 7.84 3.54
N MET A 313 7.70 7.29 4.68
CA MET A 313 6.66 6.27 4.74
C MET A 313 5.32 6.89 4.31
N GLY A 314 4.81 6.45 3.15
CA GLY A 314 3.65 7.02 2.48
C GLY A 314 3.95 7.65 1.12
N SER A 315 5.23 7.83 0.76
CA SER A 315 5.64 8.26 -0.58
C SER A 315 5.43 7.13 -1.61
N PRO A 316 4.77 7.39 -2.75
CA PRO A 316 4.57 6.38 -3.81
C PRO A 316 5.81 5.60 -4.24
N MET A 317 6.96 6.28 -4.44
CA MET A 317 8.20 5.63 -4.87
C MET A 317 8.94 4.87 -3.77
N ALA A 318 8.63 5.09 -2.49
CA ALA A 318 9.40 4.56 -1.37
C ALA A 318 9.58 3.03 -1.41
N PRO A 319 8.54 2.21 -1.69
CA PRO A 319 8.69 0.75 -1.73
C PRO A 319 9.66 0.28 -2.80
N ASN A 320 9.55 0.80 -4.03
CA ASN A 320 10.41 0.38 -5.12
C ASN A 320 11.83 0.93 -4.98
N TYR A 321 11.98 2.16 -4.47
CA TYR A 321 13.27 2.73 -4.10
C TYR A 321 14.00 1.85 -3.06
N ALA A 322 13.31 1.43 -2.01
CA ALA A 322 13.87 0.53 -1.00
C ALA A 322 14.23 -0.85 -1.59
N ASN A 323 13.38 -1.40 -2.46
CA ASN A 323 13.68 -2.65 -3.15
C ASN A 323 14.96 -2.56 -3.98
N LEU A 324 15.17 -1.46 -4.71
CA LEU A 324 16.38 -1.24 -5.50
C LEU A 324 17.61 -1.08 -4.61
N TYR A 325 17.51 -0.34 -3.51
CA TYR A 325 18.63 -0.18 -2.57
C TYR A 325 19.09 -1.53 -1.98
N VAL A 326 18.16 -2.32 -1.44
CA VAL A 326 18.48 -3.64 -0.90
C VAL A 326 18.92 -4.59 -2.02
N GLY A 327 18.30 -4.51 -3.20
CA GLY A 327 18.68 -5.29 -4.38
C GLY A 327 20.10 -5.01 -4.86
N TYR A 328 20.55 -3.76 -4.76
CA TYR A 328 21.92 -3.37 -5.06
C TYR A 328 22.91 -3.98 -4.05
N MET A 329 22.62 -3.89 -2.75
CA MET A 329 23.40 -4.54 -1.70
C MET A 329 23.44 -6.07 -1.87
N GLU A 330 22.29 -6.68 -2.18
CA GLU A 330 22.17 -8.12 -2.46
C GLU A 330 23.07 -8.52 -3.63
N LYS A 331 23.06 -7.76 -4.73
CA LYS A 331 23.92 -8.01 -5.88
C LYS A 331 25.41 -7.90 -5.52
N GLN A 332 25.79 -6.88 -4.75
CA GLN A 332 27.19 -6.61 -4.43
C GLN A 332 27.78 -7.61 -3.42
N SER A 333 26.97 -8.04 -2.46
CA SER A 333 27.45 -8.81 -1.30
C SER A 333 26.88 -10.22 -1.28
N ILE A 334 25.56 -10.41 -1.41
CA ILE A 334 24.92 -11.73 -1.23
C ILE A 334 25.13 -12.62 -2.45
N PHE A 335 24.87 -12.11 -3.65
CA PHE A 335 24.99 -12.85 -4.91
C PHE A 335 26.38 -12.74 -5.56
N ASN A 336 27.38 -12.25 -4.82
CA ASN A 336 28.75 -12.10 -5.30
C ASN A 336 29.64 -13.24 -4.75
N PRO A 337 30.03 -14.23 -5.57
CA PRO A 337 30.85 -15.36 -5.12
C PRO A 337 32.22 -14.96 -4.58
N LEU A 338 32.75 -13.78 -4.96
CA LEU A 338 34.03 -13.28 -4.49
C LEU A 338 33.96 -12.71 -3.07
N LYS A 339 32.77 -12.30 -2.62
CA LYS A 339 32.55 -11.72 -1.28
C LYS A 339 31.84 -12.67 -0.34
N ASN A 340 30.89 -13.46 -0.84
CA ASN A 340 30.06 -14.33 -0.03
C ASN A 340 30.50 -15.80 -0.16
N VAL A 341 31.33 -16.23 0.76
CA VAL A 341 31.75 -17.63 0.89
C VAL A 341 30.59 -18.58 1.23
N PHE A 342 29.49 -18.04 1.76
CA PHE A 342 28.29 -18.80 2.14
C PHE A 342 27.30 -18.98 0.98
N LEU A 343 27.56 -18.43 -0.20
CA LEU A 343 26.65 -18.53 -1.34
C LEU A 343 26.22 -19.98 -1.66
N PRO A 344 27.09 -21.02 -1.59
CA PRO A 344 26.68 -22.41 -1.78
C PRO A 344 25.68 -22.96 -0.75
N ASN A 345 25.56 -22.31 0.41
CA ASN A 345 24.64 -22.68 1.47
C ASN A 345 23.25 -22.07 1.29
N ILE A 346 23.11 -21.04 0.44
CA ILE A 346 21.84 -20.39 0.16
C ILE A 346 21.13 -21.16 -0.97
N ILE A 347 20.12 -21.97 -0.62
CA ILE A 347 19.31 -22.70 -1.61
C ILE A 347 18.36 -21.71 -2.31
N ILE A 348 17.71 -20.85 -1.52
CA ILE A 348 16.80 -19.81 -2.01
C ILE A 348 17.02 -18.54 -1.23
N TRP A 349 16.95 -17.40 -1.92
CA TRP A 349 16.90 -16.07 -1.34
C TRP A 349 15.76 -15.28 -1.98
N LYS A 350 14.70 -14.99 -1.21
CA LYS A 350 13.51 -14.28 -1.69
C LYS A 350 13.09 -13.21 -0.70
N ARG A 351 12.67 -12.05 -1.18
CA ARG A 351 12.41 -10.85 -0.40
C ARG A 351 11.13 -10.16 -0.84
N TYR A 352 10.28 -9.88 0.14
CA TYR A 352 9.15 -8.98 0.03
C TYR A 352 9.48 -7.71 0.83
N ILE A 353 9.98 -6.68 0.14
CA ILE A 353 10.39 -5.41 0.76
C ILE A 353 11.44 -5.63 1.87
N ASP A 354 11.03 -5.65 3.14
CA ASP A 354 11.83 -5.81 4.36
C ASP A 354 11.86 -7.26 4.89
N ASP A 355 10.86 -8.07 4.54
CA ASP A 355 10.81 -9.49 4.91
C ASP A 355 11.60 -10.34 3.90
N ILE A 356 12.57 -11.12 4.38
CA ILE A 356 13.41 -12.02 3.58
C ILE A 356 13.14 -13.46 4.02
N PHE A 357 12.92 -14.35 3.06
CA PHE A 357 12.83 -15.80 3.24
C PHE A 357 14.04 -16.48 2.59
N VAL A 358 14.67 -17.38 3.36
CA VAL A 358 15.86 -18.11 2.96
C VAL A 358 15.69 -19.57 3.29
N LEU A 359 16.04 -20.43 2.33
CA LEU A 359 16.29 -21.85 2.58
C LEU A 359 17.79 -22.05 2.68
N TRP A 360 18.23 -22.53 3.82
CA TRP A 360 19.64 -22.60 4.16
C TRP A 360 20.10 -24.05 4.32
N ARG A 361 21.15 -24.44 3.59
CA ARG A 361 21.82 -25.72 3.74
C ARG A 361 22.98 -25.59 4.71
N GLY A 362 22.88 -26.22 5.87
CA GLY A 362 23.94 -26.25 6.87
C GLY A 362 23.39 -26.19 8.28
N ASP A 363 24.29 -26.28 9.26
CA ASP A 363 23.93 -26.19 10.66
C ASP A 363 23.69 -24.73 11.13
N ALA A 364 23.26 -24.61 12.38
CA ALA A 364 22.97 -23.34 13.03
C ALA A 364 24.23 -22.48 13.25
N GLU A 365 25.42 -23.08 13.40
CA GLU A 365 26.66 -22.33 13.63
C GLU A 365 27.13 -21.62 12.36
N LEU A 366 27.05 -22.31 11.22
CA LEU A 366 27.33 -21.72 9.92
C LEU A 366 26.31 -20.65 9.57
N LEU A 367 25.02 -20.87 9.88
CA LEU A 367 23.98 -19.85 9.70
C LEU A 367 24.27 -18.61 10.55
N GLN A 368 24.70 -18.78 11.81
CA GLN A 368 25.06 -17.67 12.69
C GLN A 368 26.25 -16.87 12.14
N SER A 369 27.21 -17.55 11.53
CA SER A 369 28.35 -16.92 10.85
C SER A 369 27.90 -16.11 9.63
N PHE A 370 26.98 -16.66 8.83
CA PHE A 370 26.36 -15.94 7.73
C PHE A 370 25.55 -14.73 8.20
N TYR A 371 24.81 -14.84 9.31
CA TYR A 371 24.07 -13.73 9.90
C TYR A 371 24.99 -12.58 10.35
N ALA A 372 26.16 -12.90 10.91
CA ALA A 372 27.18 -11.90 11.24
C ALA A 372 27.74 -11.22 9.98
N PHE A 373 28.00 -12.00 8.92
CA PHE A 373 28.40 -11.47 7.61
C PHE A 373 27.32 -10.58 6.99
N LEU A 374 26.05 -10.98 7.02
CA LEU A 374 24.94 -10.19 6.49
C LEU A 374 24.86 -8.81 7.17
N ASN A 375 25.02 -8.78 8.50
CA ASN A 375 25.04 -7.54 9.27
C ASN A 375 26.35 -6.72 9.14
N SER A 376 27.38 -7.24 8.47
CA SER A 376 28.58 -6.47 8.11
C SER A 376 28.56 -5.97 6.66
N CYS A 377 27.60 -6.42 5.84
CA CYS A 377 27.47 -6.02 4.43
C CYS A 377 27.04 -4.55 4.24
N SER A 378 26.46 -3.93 5.25
CA SER A 378 25.98 -2.55 5.21
C SER A 378 26.21 -1.87 6.54
N GLU A 379 26.68 -0.62 6.52
CA GLU A 379 26.77 0.22 7.71
C GLU A 379 25.39 0.77 8.15
N HIS A 380 24.39 0.70 7.27
CA HIS A 380 23.09 1.35 7.46
C HIS A 380 21.95 0.37 7.68
N LEU A 381 22.02 -0.82 7.09
CA LEU A 381 20.99 -1.85 7.27
C LEU A 381 21.37 -2.80 8.39
N ARG A 382 20.39 -3.14 9.23
CA ARG A 382 20.49 -4.18 10.25
C ARG A 382 19.40 -5.20 10.00
N PHE A 383 19.74 -6.45 10.25
CA PHE A 383 18.86 -7.59 10.02
C PHE A 383 18.64 -8.30 11.35
N THR A 384 17.40 -8.69 11.62
CA THR A 384 17.09 -9.69 12.65
C THR A 384 16.86 -11.05 11.99
N MET A 385 17.09 -12.15 12.72
CA MET A 385 16.97 -13.50 12.19
C MET A 385 16.02 -14.34 13.04
N GLN A 386 15.18 -15.12 12.38
CA GLN A 386 14.48 -16.27 12.95
C GLN A 386 14.79 -17.49 12.11
N SER A 387 14.96 -18.64 12.75
CA SER A 387 15.17 -19.90 12.05
C SER A 387 14.52 -21.06 12.78
N ASP A 388 14.07 -22.05 12.01
CA ASP A 388 13.44 -23.27 12.50
C ASP A 388 13.61 -24.39 11.45
N THR A 389 13.47 -25.64 11.87
CA THR A 389 13.58 -26.80 10.96
C THR A 389 12.22 -27.28 10.44
N ARG A 390 11.13 -26.95 11.14
CA ARG A 390 9.78 -27.45 10.89
C ARG A 390 8.83 -26.36 10.40
N GLN A 391 8.91 -25.14 10.94
CA GLN A 391 7.96 -24.10 10.56
C GLN A 391 8.50 -22.68 10.70
N ILE A 392 8.14 -21.79 9.77
CA ILE A 392 8.46 -20.37 9.87
C ILE A 392 7.37 -19.49 9.30
N SER A 393 7.17 -18.31 9.89
CA SER A 393 6.21 -17.33 9.37
C SER A 393 6.87 -16.39 8.36
N PHE A 394 6.23 -16.19 7.21
CA PHE A 394 6.63 -15.21 6.21
C PHE A 394 5.38 -14.52 5.64
N LEU A 395 5.29 -13.19 5.78
CA LEU A 395 4.06 -12.42 5.50
C LEU A 395 2.86 -12.96 6.30
N ASP A 396 1.80 -13.37 5.60
CA ASP A 396 0.61 -14.03 6.18
C ASP A 396 0.65 -15.56 6.01
N LEU A 397 1.81 -16.14 5.67
CA LEU A 397 2.02 -17.57 5.50
C LEU A 397 2.74 -18.16 6.72
N LEU A 398 2.30 -19.35 7.13
CA LEU A 398 3.07 -20.27 7.94
C LEU A 398 3.60 -21.34 6.98
N ILE A 399 4.90 -21.32 6.73
CA ILE A 399 5.58 -22.28 5.86
C ILE A 399 6.01 -23.44 6.75
N LEU A 400 5.57 -24.65 6.40
CA LEU A 400 5.82 -25.90 7.12
C LEU A 400 6.75 -26.78 6.29
N CYS A 401 7.68 -27.49 6.94
CA CYS A 401 8.53 -28.49 6.34
C CYS A 401 8.23 -29.86 6.96
N GLU A 402 7.75 -30.79 6.15
CA GLU A 402 7.48 -32.17 6.55
C GLU A 402 8.05 -33.12 5.50
N ASP A 403 8.83 -34.11 5.93
CA ASP A 403 9.54 -35.04 5.04
C ASP A 403 10.35 -34.32 3.94
N ASN A 404 10.97 -33.20 4.31
CA ASN A 404 11.69 -32.29 3.42
C ASN A 404 10.84 -31.64 2.32
N VAL A 405 9.51 -31.72 2.38
CA VAL A 405 8.60 -31.05 1.45
C VAL A 405 7.96 -29.84 2.15
N LEU A 406 7.87 -28.73 1.42
CA LEU A 406 7.28 -27.51 1.93
C LEU A 406 5.76 -27.46 1.69
N TYR A 407 5.06 -27.02 2.72
CA TYR A 407 3.63 -26.73 2.71
C TYR A 407 3.38 -25.32 3.24
N THR A 408 2.21 -24.77 2.94
CA THR A 408 1.80 -23.46 3.43
C THR A 408 0.46 -23.56 4.15
N ASP A 409 0.37 -22.81 5.25
CA ASP A 409 -0.83 -22.59 6.04
C ASP A 409 -1.01 -21.09 6.36
N LEU A 410 -2.18 -20.71 6.89
CA LEU A 410 -2.50 -19.34 7.28
C LEU A 410 -1.82 -18.97 8.60
N TYR A 411 -0.90 -17.99 8.55
CA TYR A 411 -0.34 -17.43 9.77
C TYR A 411 -1.26 -16.38 10.39
N ARG A 412 -1.41 -16.41 11.71
CA ARG A 412 -2.18 -15.42 12.48
C ARG A 412 -1.34 -14.89 13.61
N LYS A 413 -1.25 -13.56 13.69
CA LYS A 413 -0.49 -12.90 14.76
C LYS A 413 -1.25 -13.05 16.09
N PRO A 414 -0.55 -13.20 17.23
CA PRO A 414 -1.17 -13.26 18.55
C PRO A 414 -2.04 -12.03 18.88
N THR A 415 -1.81 -10.90 18.20
CA THR A 415 -2.55 -9.65 18.38
C THR A 415 -3.80 -9.53 17.49
N ASP A 416 -4.18 -10.54 16.70
CA ASP A 416 -5.42 -10.52 15.90
C ASP A 416 -6.66 -10.53 16.80
N ARG A 417 -7.56 -9.55 16.64
CA ARG A 417 -8.76 -9.36 17.46
C ARG A 417 -10.08 -9.65 16.73
N ASN A 418 -10.07 -10.52 15.71
CA ASN A 418 -11.25 -10.81 14.87
C ASN A 418 -11.93 -9.52 14.39
N SER A 419 -11.20 -8.72 13.62
CA SER A 419 -11.68 -7.42 13.12
C SER A 419 -12.66 -7.54 11.93
N LEU A 420 -13.25 -8.72 11.69
CA LEU A 420 -14.23 -8.92 10.63
C LEU A 420 -15.41 -7.96 10.81
N LEU A 421 -16.00 -7.48 9.72
CA LEU A 421 -17.15 -6.57 9.83
C LEU A 421 -18.32 -7.26 10.55
N ARG A 422 -19.08 -6.55 11.38
CA ARG A 422 -20.28 -7.14 12.03
C ARG A 422 -21.46 -7.26 11.05
N ALA A 423 -22.25 -8.33 11.19
CA ALA A 423 -23.41 -8.60 10.34
C ALA A 423 -24.54 -7.56 10.50
N ASP A 424 -24.67 -7.00 11.70
CA ASP A 424 -25.65 -5.97 12.08
C ASP A 424 -25.24 -4.55 11.66
N SER A 425 -24.03 -4.36 11.12
CA SER A 425 -23.58 -3.04 10.67
C SER A 425 -24.39 -2.50 9.50
N CYS A 426 -24.45 -1.17 9.36
CA CYS A 426 -25.17 -0.47 8.29
C CYS A 426 -24.47 -0.52 6.91
N HIS A 427 -23.50 -1.43 6.73
CA HIS A 427 -22.82 -1.61 5.45
C HIS A 427 -23.74 -2.28 4.41
N PRO A 428 -23.52 -2.03 3.11
CA PRO A 428 -24.30 -2.65 2.05
C PRO A 428 -24.33 -4.17 2.15
N LEU A 429 -25.52 -4.77 1.98
CA LEU A 429 -25.71 -6.22 2.01
C LEU A 429 -24.78 -6.99 1.05
N PRO A 430 -24.53 -6.54 -0.20
CA PRO A 430 -23.58 -7.22 -1.08
C PRO A 430 -22.17 -7.31 -0.50
N LEU A 431 -21.70 -6.26 0.18
CA LEU A 431 -20.41 -6.27 0.85
C LEU A 431 -20.41 -7.33 1.95
N LYS A 432 -21.38 -7.25 2.88
CA LYS A 432 -21.49 -8.21 3.99
C LYS A 432 -21.57 -9.65 3.49
N ASN A 433 -22.39 -9.92 2.48
CA ASN A 433 -22.57 -11.27 1.93
C ASN A 433 -21.34 -11.79 1.17
N SER A 434 -20.45 -10.91 0.69
CA SER A 434 -19.21 -11.30 -0.01
C SER A 434 -18.05 -11.65 0.93
N LEU A 435 -18.10 -11.22 2.20
CA LEU A 435 -16.99 -11.35 3.14
C LEU A 435 -16.65 -12.82 3.49
N PRO A 436 -17.62 -13.70 3.81
CA PRO A 436 -17.31 -15.11 4.05
C PRO A 436 -16.62 -15.75 2.85
N TYR A 437 -17.17 -15.53 1.67
CA TYR A 437 -16.62 -16.07 0.42
C TYR A 437 -15.20 -15.56 0.13
N SER A 438 -14.90 -14.29 0.39
CA SER A 438 -13.55 -13.75 0.16
C SER A 438 -12.52 -14.29 1.14
N GLN A 439 -12.88 -14.50 2.41
CA GLN A 439 -11.98 -15.12 3.39
C GLN A 439 -11.74 -16.60 3.10
N PHE A 440 -12.79 -17.34 2.73
CA PHE A 440 -12.63 -18.75 2.33
C PHE A 440 -11.81 -18.90 1.03
N CYS A 441 -11.96 -17.98 0.06
CA CYS A 441 -11.07 -17.89 -1.11
C CYS A 441 -9.60 -17.72 -0.68
N ARG A 442 -9.33 -16.88 0.32
CA ARG A 442 -7.97 -16.66 0.85
C ARG A 442 -7.41 -17.94 1.46
N ILE A 443 -8.17 -18.62 2.31
CA ILE A 443 -7.75 -19.87 2.95
C ILE A 443 -7.46 -20.94 1.90
N LYS A 444 -8.36 -21.13 0.92
CA LYS A 444 -8.15 -22.11 -0.15
C LYS A 444 -6.89 -21.84 -0.95
N ARG A 445 -6.59 -20.57 -1.23
CA ARG A 445 -5.36 -20.20 -1.94
C ARG A 445 -4.10 -20.54 -1.15
N ILE A 446 -4.12 -20.26 0.16
CA ILE A 446 -2.96 -20.38 1.06
C ILE A 446 -2.70 -21.82 1.47
N CYS A 447 -3.71 -22.57 1.91
CA CYS A 447 -3.51 -23.92 2.45
C CYS A 447 -3.20 -24.91 1.32
N ILE A 448 -2.01 -25.53 1.34
CA ILE A 448 -1.67 -26.59 0.38
C ILE A 448 -2.32 -27.91 0.79
N LYS A 449 -2.30 -28.24 2.09
CA LYS A 449 -2.90 -29.47 2.62
C LYS A 449 -4.40 -29.30 2.86
N GLN A 450 -5.13 -30.36 2.56
CA GLN A 450 -6.57 -30.42 2.80
C GLN A 450 -6.91 -30.34 4.29
N SER A 451 -6.13 -30.98 5.16
CA SER A 451 -6.31 -30.93 6.62
C SER A 451 -6.20 -29.51 7.19
N ASP A 452 -5.21 -28.74 6.73
CA ASP A 452 -5.01 -27.35 7.15
C ASP A 452 -6.12 -26.45 6.61
N PHE A 453 -6.55 -26.69 5.37
CA PHE A 453 -7.71 -26.01 4.79
C PHE A 453 -8.96 -26.22 5.65
N ASP A 454 -9.28 -27.47 6.01
CA ASP A 454 -10.48 -27.81 6.78
C ASP A 454 -10.44 -27.18 8.19
N ARG A 455 -9.28 -27.23 8.86
CA ARG A 455 -9.07 -26.56 10.16
C ARG A 455 -9.33 -25.06 10.07
N ASN A 456 -8.70 -24.38 9.11
CA ASN A 456 -8.82 -22.93 8.96
C ASN A 456 -10.24 -22.51 8.54
N MET A 457 -10.91 -23.33 7.74
CA MET A 457 -12.31 -23.11 7.38
C MET A 457 -13.19 -23.15 8.62
N ALA A 458 -13.07 -24.18 9.48
CA ALA A 458 -13.86 -24.29 10.70
C ALA A 458 -13.65 -23.07 11.62
N GLU A 459 -12.40 -22.71 11.91
CA GLU A 459 -12.08 -21.55 12.76
C GLU A 459 -12.62 -20.24 12.18
N THR A 460 -12.55 -20.06 10.86
CA THR A 460 -13.06 -18.85 10.21
C THR A 460 -14.58 -18.80 10.21
N GLN A 461 -15.28 -19.93 10.12
CA GLN A 461 -16.72 -20.00 10.29
C GLN A 461 -17.13 -19.50 11.68
N ASP A 462 -16.43 -19.97 12.72
CA ASP A 462 -16.72 -19.55 14.10
C ASP A 462 -16.47 -18.06 14.31
N LYS A 463 -15.39 -17.51 13.74
CA LYS A 463 -15.15 -16.06 13.70
C LYS A 463 -16.29 -15.28 13.04
N PHE A 464 -16.92 -15.79 11.98
CA PHE A 464 -18.07 -15.13 11.37
C PHE A 464 -19.33 -15.23 12.24
N LYS A 465 -19.56 -16.38 12.90
CA LYS A 465 -20.68 -16.55 13.85
C LYS A 465 -20.58 -15.58 15.01
N GLU A 466 -19.38 -15.41 15.59
CA GLU A 466 -19.10 -14.41 16.64
C GLU A 466 -19.44 -12.97 16.22
N ARG A 467 -19.38 -12.68 14.92
CA ARG A 467 -19.69 -11.37 14.33
C ARG A 467 -21.14 -11.26 13.85
N GLY A 468 -21.99 -12.22 14.20
CA GLY A 468 -23.44 -12.23 13.98
C GLY A 468 -23.88 -12.73 12.60
N TYR A 469 -23.01 -13.40 11.84
CA TYR A 469 -23.39 -13.96 10.54
C TYR A 469 -24.22 -15.23 10.71
N ASN A 470 -25.36 -15.31 10.01
CA ASN A 470 -26.17 -16.52 9.95
C ASN A 470 -25.44 -17.65 9.19
N ASN A 471 -25.60 -18.88 9.66
CA ASN A 471 -25.10 -20.12 9.06
C ASN A 471 -25.48 -20.26 7.59
N ASP A 472 -26.68 -19.87 7.17
CA ASP A 472 -27.09 -19.98 5.75
C ASP A 472 -26.15 -19.22 4.82
N LYS A 473 -25.73 -18.01 5.21
CA LYS A 473 -24.81 -17.18 4.40
C LYS A 473 -23.41 -17.78 4.37
N ILE A 474 -22.99 -18.37 5.49
CA ILE A 474 -21.70 -19.04 5.62
C ILE A 474 -21.68 -20.30 4.74
N ASN A 475 -22.74 -21.11 4.80
CA ASN A 475 -22.90 -22.34 4.02
C ASN A 475 -22.91 -22.06 2.50
N ILE A 476 -23.65 -21.04 2.06
CA ILE A 476 -23.63 -20.59 0.65
C ILE A 476 -22.20 -20.24 0.20
N ALA A 477 -21.39 -19.63 1.08
CA ALA A 477 -20.01 -19.31 0.75
C ALA A 477 -19.11 -20.56 0.72
N ILE A 478 -19.34 -21.52 1.61
CA ILE A 478 -18.62 -22.80 1.64
C ILE A 478 -18.88 -23.60 0.36
N GLU A 479 -20.14 -23.76 -0.04
CA GLU A 479 -20.53 -24.47 -1.27
C GLU A 479 -19.86 -23.88 -2.51
N LYS A 480 -19.80 -22.55 -2.60
CA LYS A 480 -19.11 -21.85 -3.71
C LYS A 480 -17.61 -22.16 -3.75
N ILE A 481 -16.99 -22.40 -2.60
CA ILE A 481 -15.55 -22.64 -2.49
C ILE A 481 -15.21 -24.11 -2.74
N GLN A 482 -16.06 -25.03 -2.31
CA GLN A 482 -15.90 -26.46 -2.60
C GLN A 482 -15.80 -26.71 -4.11
N ASN A 483 -16.59 -25.98 -4.90
CA ASN A 483 -16.61 -26.07 -6.37
C ASN A 483 -15.45 -25.36 -7.09
N LYS A 484 -14.49 -24.76 -6.36
CA LYS A 484 -13.34 -24.05 -6.95
C LYS A 484 -12.05 -24.79 -6.69
N THR A 485 -11.12 -24.77 -7.65
CA THR A 485 -9.75 -25.24 -7.43
C THR A 485 -8.84 -24.11 -6.95
N ARG A 486 -7.65 -24.44 -6.43
CA ARG A 486 -6.61 -23.45 -6.10
C ARG A 486 -6.14 -22.72 -7.36
N HIS A 487 -5.98 -23.45 -8.45
CA HIS A 487 -5.61 -22.91 -9.76
C HIS A 487 -6.59 -21.82 -10.24
N ASP A 488 -7.90 -22.01 -10.08
CA ASP A 488 -8.92 -21.01 -10.43
C ASP A 488 -8.79 -19.69 -9.64
N LEU A 489 -8.16 -19.74 -8.46
CA LEU A 489 -7.97 -18.58 -7.59
C LEU A 489 -6.68 -17.82 -7.90
N PHE A 490 -5.69 -18.49 -8.50
CA PHE A 490 -4.46 -17.87 -8.99
C PHE A 490 -4.65 -17.18 -10.35
N GLN A 491 -5.51 -17.71 -11.22
CA GLN A 491 -5.91 -17.02 -12.44
C GLN A 491 -6.82 -15.85 -12.09
N GLY A 492 -6.25 -14.64 -12.06
CA GLY A 492 -7.00 -13.41 -11.76
C GLY A 492 -8.25 -13.31 -12.63
N GLN A 493 -9.43 -13.22 -12.01
CA GLN A 493 -10.67 -13.05 -12.77
C GLN A 493 -10.60 -11.74 -13.54
N SER A 494 -10.79 -11.79 -14.86
CA SER A 494 -10.95 -10.57 -15.63
C SER A 494 -12.16 -9.82 -15.09
N ARG A 495 -11.94 -8.65 -14.49
CA ARG A 495 -13.06 -7.78 -14.10
C ARG A 495 -13.75 -7.39 -15.40
N LYS A 496 -14.90 -8.00 -15.70
CA LYS A 496 -15.82 -7.46 -16.72
C LYS A 496 -16.03 -5.99 -16.37
N LYS A 497 -15.60 -5.07 -17.25
CA LYS A 497 -15.84 -3.64 -17.07
C LYS A 497 -17.34 -3.45 -16.98
N THR A 498 -17.85 -3.20 -15.79
CA THR A 498 -19.26 -2.87 -15.61
C THR A 498 -19.46 -1.46 -16.15
N HIS A 499 -20.22 -1.36 -17.24
CA HIS A 499 -20.58 -0.08 -17.86
C HIS A 499 -21.67 0.65 -17.06
N SER A 500 -21.92 0.34 -15.78
CA SER A 500 -22.91 1.04 -14.96
C SER A 500 -22.34 2.35 -14.41
N CYS A 501 -23.15 3.42 -14.41
CA CYS A 501 -22.82 4.66 -13.71
C CYS A 501 -23.47 4.56 -12.33
N VAL A 502 -22.67 4.60 -11.26
CA VAL A 502 -23.18 4.47 -9.90
C VAL A 502 -23.21 5.83 -9.24
N LEU A 503 -24.38 6.22 -8.71
CA LEU A 503 -24.48 7.36 -7.81
C LEU A 503 -23.96 6.93 -6.44
N THR A 504 -22.75 7.37 -6.10
CA THR A 504 -22.21 7.19 -4.75
C THR A 504 -22.52 8.44 -3.92
N THR A 505 -23.31 8.28 -2.87
CA THR A 505 -23.45 9.28 -1.80
C THR A 505 -22.35 9.05 -0.76
N ARG A 506 -21.83 10.12 -0.17
CA ARG A 506 -20.96 10.04 1.00
C ARG A 506 -21.82 10.24 2.24
N TYR A 507 -21.45 9.59 3.34
CA TYR A 507 -22.00 9.95 4.65
C TYR A 507 -21.83 11.46 4.87
N SER A 508 -22.93 12.12 5.22
CA SER A 508 -22.92 13.57 5.46
C SER A 508 -22.48 13.82 6.90
N LYS A 509 -21.63 14.81 7.15
CA LYS A 509 -21.40 15.26 8.54
C LYS A 509 -22.71 15.73 9.22
N CYS A 510 -23.71 16.12 8.43
CA CYS A 510 -25.04 16.51 8.90
C CYS A 510 -26.00 15.32 9.11
N SER A 511 -25.58 14.07 8.91
CA SER A 511 -26.49 12.92 9.15
C SER A 511 -26.60 12.54 10.62
N GLU A 512 -25.82 13.13 11.53
CA GLU A 512 -25.78 12.83 12.98
C GLU A 512 -25.65 11.33 13.32
N GLN A 513 -25.31 10.52 12.32
CA GLN A 513 -24.94 9.12 12.47
C GLN A 513 -23.48 9.12 12.86
N ILE A 514 -23.24 8.96 14.16
CA ILE A 514 -21.93 8.70 14.75
C ILE A 514 -21.52 7.27 14.39
#